data_AF-A0A953V2A0-F1
#
_entry.id   AF-A0A953V2A0-F1
#
_cell.length_a   1.000
_cell.length_b   1.000
_cell.length_c   1.000
_cell.angle_alpha   90.00
_cell.angle_beta   90.00
_cell.angle_gamma   90.00
#
_symmetry.space_group_name_H-M   'P 1'
#
loop_
_entity.id
_entity.type
_entity.pdbx_description
1 polymer ?
#
loop_
_entity_poly.entity_id
_entity_poly.type
_entity_poly.pdbx_seq_one_letter_code
_entity_poly.pdbx_strand_id
1 'polypeptide(L)'
;MTGREAWLFLKTLGKHLTLLLTGGVLMAGVAVLGFLGVMIPAYVQLGILAVTLLLATFRAWQTEYRERLRLTEKVTGFPRLEIAEVDAGTMWGKYEDGTFTDRGPANSVIWLRLRNAPLTNTADSVAEQVTAMVKFYDARGEHFFDMEGRWSHTTQPPQREPGADKAAFLAVQCPIGIVRTIDIAFKVKTRGACYAFNDESYNFDNYENPAFALPTGTILAVVELSGVRVKARVRLQFDNPDGPGELTVLKYEIEDTF
;
A
#
# COMPACT_ATOMS: atom_id res chain seq x y z
N MET A 1 -9.04 -16.20 23.67
CA MET A 1 -9.19 -16.91 22.39
C MET A 1 -10.40 -16.31 21.69
N THR A 2 -10.18 -15.61 20.59
CA THR A 2 -11.27 -14.93 19.86
C THR A 2 -12.13 -15.94 19.11
N GLY A 3 -13.41 -15.65 18.83
CA GLY A 3 -14.29 -16.58 18.12
C GLY A 3 -13.75 -17.03 16.75
N ARG A 4 -12.89 -16.21 16.13
CA ARG A 4 -12.20 -16.51 14.87
C ARG A 4 -11.11 -17.59 15.03
N GLU A 5 -10.39 -17.59 16.16
CA GLU A 5 -9.36 -18.59 16.46
C GLU A 5 -9.97 -19.96 16.78
N ALA A 6 -11.08 -19.98 17.53
CA ALA A 6 -11.81 -21.23 17.83
C ALA A 6 -12.40 -21.86 16.56
N TRP A 7 -12.92 -21.05 15.63
CA TRP A 7 -13.44 -21.54 14.35
C TRP A 7 -12.34 -22.06 13.43
N LEU A 8 -11.18 -21.39 13.37
CA LEU A 8 -10.01 -21.89 12.64
C LEU A 8 -9.51 -23.20 13.24
N PHE A 9 -9.46 -23.32 14.57
CA PHE A 9 -9.09 -24.56 15.25
C PHE A 9 -10.05 -25.70 14.92
N LEU A 10 -11.37 -25.49 15.00
CA LEU A 10 -12.40 -26.48 14.63
C LEU A 10 -12.32 -26.90 13.16
N LYS A 11 -12.05 -25.96 12.25
CA LYS A 11 -11.88 -26.25 10.82
C LYS A 11 -10.63 -27.08 10.55
N THR A 12 -9.54 -26.80 11.25
CA THR A 12 -8.30 -27.59 11.20
C THR A 12 -8.52 -28.99 11.80
N LEU A 13 -9.23 -29.08 12.94
CA LEU A 13 -9.61 -30.34 13.58
C LEU A 13 -10.47 -31.20 12.65
N GLY A 14 -11.45 -30.61 11.96
CA GLY A 14 -12.31 -31.30 10.99
C GLY A 14 -11.53 -31.82 9.78
N LYS A 15 -10.56 -31.06 9.24
CA LYS A 15 -9.67 -31.53 8.16
C LYS A 15 -8.82 -32.73 8.60
N HIS A 16 -8.32 -32.73 9.83
CA HIS A 16 -7.57 -33.87 10.38
C HIS A 16 -8.47 -35.07 10.71
N LEU A 17 -9.73 -34.86 11.09
CA LEU A 17 -10.72 -35.92 11.33
C LEU A 17 -11.01 -36.73 10.06
N THR A 18 -11.09 -36.08 8.89
CA THR A 18 -11.21 -36.78 7.59
C THR A 18 -10.02 -37.65 7.23
N LEU A 19 -8.80 -37.28 7.65
CA LEU A 19 -7.61 -38.12 7.50
C LEU A 19 -7.57 -39.26 8.53
N LEU A 20 -8.07 -39.04 9.73
CA LEU A 20 -8.25 -40.09 10.73
C LEU A 20 -9.31 -41.11 10.29
N LEU A 21 -10.35 -40.67 9.58
CA LEU A 21 -11.38 -41.56 9.02
C LEU A 21 -10.82 -42.47 7.92
N THR A 22 -9.92 -42.00 7.05
CA THR A 22 -9.27 -42.87 6.04
C THR A 22 -8.28 -43.85 6.67
N GLY A 23 -7.58 -43.47 7.74
CA GLY A 23 -6.80 -44.39 8.58
C GLY A 23 -7.69 -45.39 9.33
N GLY A 24 -8.86 -44.94 9.81
CA GLY A 24 -9.86 -45.75 10.50
C GLY A 24 -10.51 -46.82 9.61
N VAL A 25 -10.74 -46.52 8.33
CA VAL A 25 -11.22 -47.50 7.34
C VAL A 25 -10.16 -48.60 7.07
N LEU A 26 -8.88 -48.23 7.05
CA LEU A 26 -7.76 -49.18 6.91
C LEU A 26 -7.63 -50.08 8.16
N MET A 27 -7.75 -49.49 9.35
CA MET A 27 -7.78 -50.23 10.62
C MET A 27 -9.00 -51.14 10.74
N ALA A 28 -10.17 -50.70 10.26
CA ALA A 28 -11.37 -51.54 10.18
C ALA A 28 -11.16 -52.72 9.23
N GLY A 29 -10.49 -52.52 8.08
CA GLY A 29 -10.12 -53.61 7.16
C GLY A 29 -9.16 -54.63 7.79
N VAL A 30 -8.16 -54.18 8.55
CA VAL A 30 -7.23 -55.06 9.29
C VAL A 30 -7.95 -55.81 10.43
N ALA A 31 -8.88 -55.16 11.13
CA ALA A 31 -9.69 -55.79 12.17
C ALA A 31 -10.62 -56.86 11.59
N VAL A 32 -11.24 -56.61 10.43
CA VAL A 32 -12.07 -57.60 9.71
C VAL A 32 -11.23 -58.81 9.25
N LEU A 33 -10.00 -58.60 8.79
CA LEU A 33 -9.07 -59.69 8.44
C LEU A 33 -8.64 -60.52 9.66
N GLY A 34 -8.43 -59.88 10.81
CA GLY A 34 -8.20 -60.57 12.08
C GLY A 34 -9.42 -61.38 12.55
N PHE A 35 -10.63 -60.87 12.32
CA PHE A 35 -11.89 -61.56 12.64
C PHE A 35 -12.14 -62.77 11.72
N LEU A 36 -11.61 -62.76 10.49
CA LEU A 36 -11.66 -63.87 9.52
C LEU A 36 -10.62 -64.97 9.79
N GLY A 37 -9.93 -64.95 10.94
CA GLY A 37 -9.02 -66.03 11.38
C GLY A 37 -7.59 -65.94 10.86
N VAL A 38 -7.22 -64.84 10.19
CA VAL A 38 -5.82 -64.59 9.81
C VAL A 38 -5.12 -63.93 11.00
N MET A 39 -4.31 -64.69 11.73
CA MET A 39 -3.48 -64.19 12.83
C MET A 39 -2.36 -63.29 12.28
N ILE A 40 -2.68 -62.01 12.07
CA ILE A 40 -1.70 -60.98 11.72
C ILE A 40 -0.92 -60.62 13.01
N PRO A 41 0.41 -60.79 13.05
CA PRO A 41 1.18 -60.43 14.24
C PRO A 41 1.03 -58.96 14.62
N ALA A 42 1.00 -58.65 15.92
CA ALA A 42 0.77 -57.29 16.42
C ALA A 42 1.77 -56.26 15.85
N TYR A 43 3.03 -56.64 15.61
CA TYR A 43 4.03 -55.77 15.01
C TYR A 43 3.68 -55.36 13.57
N VAL A 44 2.99 -56.21 12.81
CA VAL A 44 2.50 -55.90 11.46
C VAL A 44 1.36 -54.88 11.54
N GLN A 45 0.45 -55.03 12.50
CA GLN A 45 -0.65 -54.07 12.72
C GLN A 45 -0.11 -52.69 13.13
N LEU A 46 0.86 -52.65 14.05
CA LEU A 46 1.53 -51.42 14.45
C LEU A 46 2.31 -50.78 13.29
N GLY A 47 2.95 -51.60 12.44
CA GLY A 47 3.61 -51.14 11.22
C GLY A 47 2.63 -50.46 10.25
N ILE A 48 1.46 -51.06 10.01
CA ILE A 48 0.42 -50.48 9.16
C ILE A 48 -0.10 -49.16 9.75
N LEU A 49 -0.34 -49.11 11.08
CA LEU A 49 -0.76 -47.88 11.75
C LEU A 49 0.29 -46.77 11.61
N ALA A 50 1.57 -47.10 11.81
CA ALA A 50 2.65 -46.13 11.68
C ALA A 50 2.77 -45.59 10.25
N VAL A 51 2.71 -46.45 9.24
CA VAL A 51 2.77 -46.05 7.82
C VAL A 51 1.56 -45.20 7.44
N THR A 52 0.35 -45.58 7.87
CA THR A 52 -0.86 -44.80 7.58
C THR A 52 -0.85 -43.45 8.26
N LEU A 53 -0.38 -43.35 9.50
CA LEU A 53 -0.20 -42.08 10.21
C LEU A 53 0.84 -41.20 9.49
N LEU A 54 1.97 -41.76 9.06
CA LEU A 54 3.01 -41.02 8.32
C LEU A 54 2.50 -40.52 6.97
N LEU A 55 1.77 -41.34 6.21
CA LEU A 55 1.17 -40.92 4.94
C LEU A 55 0.10 -39.84 5.16
N ALA A 56 -0.67 -39.94 6.23
CA ALA A 56 -1.67 -38.96 6.60
C ALA A 56 -1.04 -37.61 6.95
N THR A 57 -0.05 -37.58 7.84
CA THR A 57 0.67 -36.35 8.21
C THR A 57 1.38 -35.74 7.00
N PHE A 58 2.01 -36.57 6.16
CA PHE A 58 2.66 -36.09 4.93
C PHE A 58 1.67 -35.45 3.95
N ARG A 59 0.48 -36.03 3.73
CA ARG A 59 -0.55 -35.44 2.87
C ARG A 59 -1.12 -34.14 3.44
N ALA A 60 -1.33 -34.09 4.76
CA ALA A 60 -1.77 -32.87 5.43
C ALA A 60 -0.73 -31.75 5.25
N TRP A 61 0.54 -32.07 5.50
CA TRP A 61 1.67 -31.16 5.28
C TRP A 61 1.76 -30.71 3.81
N GLN A 62 1.67 -31.62 2.84
CA GLN A 62 1.70 -31.25 1.41
C GLN A 62 0.56 -30.29 1.03
N THR A 63 -0.63 -30.49 1.60
CA THR A 63 -1.79 -29.63 1.33
C THR A 63 -1.56 -28.23 1.89
N GLU A 64 -1.13 -28.14 3.14
CA GLU A 64 -0.81 -26.86 3.79
C GLU A 64 0.35 -26.15 3.08
N TYR A 65 1.39 -26.89 2.70
CA TYR A 65 2.54 -26.36 1.97
C TYR A 65 2.13 -25.76 0.61
N ARG A 66 1.28 -26.45 -0.15
CA ARG A 66 0.73 -25.92 -1.42
C ARG A 66 -0.14 -24.70 -1.20
N GLU A 67 -0.96 -24.68 -0.16
CA GLU A 67 -1.80 -23.54 0.19
C GLU A 67 -0.93 -22.31 0.55
N ARG A 68 0.12 -22.52 1.35
CA ARG A 68 1.12 -21.49 1.66
C ARG A 68 1.82 -20.98 0.41
N LEU A 69 2.31 -21.85 -0.47
CA LEU A 69 2.93 -21.44 -1.73
C LEU A 69 1.99 -20.61 -2.60
N ARG A 70 0.73 -21.04 -2.74
CA ARG A 70 -0.28 -20.29 -3.51
C ARG A 70 -0.57 -18.92 -2.90
N LEU A 71 -0.58 -18.81 -1.58
CA LEU A 71 -0.76 -17.52 -0.90
C LEU A 71 0.46 -16.63 -1.08
N THR A 72 1.67 -17.19 -0.96
CA THR A 72 2.92 -16.46 -1.22
C THR A 72 2.97 -15.93 -2.65
N GLU A 73 2.69 -16.77 -3.65
CA GLU A 73 2.64 -16.37 -5.06
C GLU A 73 1.62 -15.24 -5.31
N LYS A 74 0.44 -15.33 -4.67
CA LYS A 74 -0.57 -14.26 -4.73
C LYS A 74 -0.06 -12.95 -4.15
N VAL A 75 0.57 -13.00 -2.96
CA VAL A 75 1.10 -11.81 -2.29
C VAL A 75 2.26 -11.21 -3.09
N THR A 76 3.13 -12.02 -3.70
CA THR A 76 4.21 -11.51 -4.57
C THR A 76 3.68 -10.84 -5.84
N GLY A 77 2.45 -11.14 -6.24
CA GLY A 77 1.78 -10.51 -7.37
C GLY A 77 1.03 -9.21 -7.00
N PHE A 78 0.99 -8.80 -5.73
CA PHE A 78 0.32 -7.56 -5.34
C PHE A 78 1.12 -6.32 -5.76
N PRO A 79 0.44 -5.18 -6.00
CA PRO A 79 1.10 -3.92 -6.29
C PRO A 79 2.02 -3.53 -5.14
N ARG A 80 3.16 -2.92 -5.47
CA ARG A 80 4.10 -2.40 -4.46
C ARG A 80 4.56 -1.03 -4.88
N LEU A 81 4.14 -0.01 -4.15
CA LEU A 81 4.58 1.36 -4.42
C LEU A 81 5.96 1.57 -3.82
N GLU A 82 6.89 2.04 -4.64
CA GLU A 82 8.24 2.41 -4.27
C GLU A 82 8.47 3.90 -4.57
N ILE A 83 9.34 4.53 -3.80
CA ILE A 83 9.80 5.89 -4.09
C ILE A 83 10.71 5.82 -5.31
N ALA A 84 10.27 6.41 -6.42
CA ALA A 84 11.10 6.55 -7.61
C ALA A 84 12.08 7.71 -7.43
N GLU A 85 11.58 8.84 -6.92
CA GLU A 85 12.34 10.06 -6.74
C GLU A 85 11.58 10.99 -5.77
N VAL A 86 12.33 11.76 -5.00
CA VAL A 86 11.79 12.93 -4.28
C VAL A 86 12.64 14.09 -4.74
N ASP A 87 12.00 15.08 -5.36
CA ASP A 87 12.72 16.19 -5.99
C ASP A 87 12.22 17.54 -5.46
N ALA A 88 13.18 18.46 -5.29
CA ALA A 88 12.95 19.88 -5.08
C ALA A 88 13.14 20.58 -6.42
N GLY A 89 12.03 20.79 -7.13
CA GLY A 89 12.03 21.36 -8.47
C GLY A 89 11.82 22.86 -8.50
N THR A 90 11.85 23.40 -9.71
CA THR A 90 11.32 24.73 -10.01
C THR A 90 10.12 24.59 -10.94
N MET A 91 8.96 25.08 -10.52
CA MET A 91 7.78 25.19 -11.36
C MET A 91 7.65 26.62 -11.87
N TRP A 92 7.36 26.75 -13.16
CA TRP A 92 7.08 28.01 -13.83
C TRP A 92 5.61 28.09 -14.22
N GLY A 93 5.08 29.30 -14.18
CA GLY A 93 3.78 29.64 -14.73
C GLY A 93 2.60 29.61 -13.76
N LYS A 94 1.53 30.28 -14.19
CA LYS A 94 0.27 30.47 -13.47
C LYS A 94 -0.88 30.29 -14.45
N TYR A 95 -1.98 29.71 -14.00
CA TYR A 95 -3.25 29.76 -14.73
C TYR A 95 -3.95 31.07 -14.37
N GLU A 96 -4.13 31.94 -15.37
CA GLU A 96 -4.94 33.15 -15.28
C GLU A 96 -6.04 33.07 -16.35
N ASP A 97 -7.30 33.25 -15.93
CA ASP A 97 -8.48 33.25 -16.82
C ASP A 97 -8.60 32.03 -17.75
N GLY A 98 -8.20 30.85 -17.26
CA GLY A 98 -8.23 29.60 -18.04
C GLY A 98 -7.07 29.45 -19.03
N THR A 99 -6.13 30.40 -19.06
CA THR A 99 -4.92 30.34 -19.90
C THR A 99 -3.68 30.11 -19.04
N PHE A 100 -2.82 29.18 -19.45
CA PHE A 100 -1.51 28.99 -18.82
C PHE A 100 -0.57 30.09 -19.29
N THR A 101 -0.03 30.86 -18.35
CA THR A 101 0.95 31.89 -18.63
C THR A 101 2.30 31.47 -18.05
N ASP A 102 3.33 31.38 -18.89
CA ASP A 102 4.71 31.06 -18.48
C ASP A 102 5.44 32.25 -17.83
N ARG A 103 4.71 33.31 -17.48
CA ARG A 103 5.26 34.55 -16.90
C ARG A 103 5.16 34.61 -15.37
N GLY A 104 4.76 33.51 -14.73
CA GLY A 104 4.68 33.42 -13.27
C GLY A 104 6.06 33.42 -12.60
N PRO A 105 6.16 33.87 -11.33
CA PRO A 105 7.41 33.75 -10.57
C PRO A 105 7.82 32.28 -10.45
N ALA A 106 9.13 32.02 -10.54
CA ALA A 106 9.68 30.70 -10.29
C ALA A 106 9.31 30.23 -8.87
N ASN A 107 8.53 29.17 -8.77
CA ASN A 107 8.18 28.56 -7.49
C ASN A 107 9.12 27.39 -7.22
N SER A 108 9.64 27.29 -6.00
CA SER A 108 10.30 26.06 -5.55
C SER A 108 9.20 25.07 -5.15
N VAL A 109 9.31 23.81 -5.58
CA VAL A 109 8.26 22.81 -5.37
C VAL A 109 8.85 21.52 -4.82
N ILE A 110 8.10 20.84 -3.96
CA ILE A 110 8.42 19.49 -3.49
C ILE A 110 7.47 18.50 -4.14
N TRP A 111 8.04 17.54 -4.86
CA TRP A 111 7.31 16.45 -5.49
C TRP A 111 7.70 15.10 -4.89
N LEU A 112 6.70 14.26 -4.67
CA LEU A 112 6.89 12.85 -4.36
C LEU A 112 6.55 12.02 -5.60
N ARG A 113 7.54 11.36 -6.20
CA ARG A 113 7.36 10.48 -7.36
C ARG A 113 7.39 9.02 -6.92
N LEU A 114 6.30 8.32 -7.19
CA LEU A 114 6.08 6.93 -6.82
C LEU A 114 5.99 6.06 -8.06
N ARG A 115 6.54 4.86 -8.00
CA ARG A 115 6.43 3.85 -9.06
C ARG A 115 5.84 2.57 -8.47
N ASN A 116 4.90 1.97 -9.18
CA ASN A 116 4.44 0.63 -8.85
C ASN A 116 5.42 -0.41 -9.39
N ALA A 117 6.10 -1.13 -8.50
CA ALA A 117 7.14 -2.11 -8.79
C ALA A 117 6.86 -3.41 -8.00
N PRO A 118 5.85 -4.20 -8.41
CA PRO A 118 5.55 -5.50 -7.81
C PRO A 118 6.74 -6.47 -7.95
N LEU A 119 6.84 -7.47 -7.06
CA LEU A 119 7.88 -8.49 -7.15
C LEU A 119 7.70 -9.42 -8.36
N THR A 120 6.44 -9.66 -8.76
CA THR A 120 6.10 -10.44 -9.94
C THR A 120 4.94 -9.76 -10.67
N ASN A 121 5.09 -9.56 -11.97
CA ASN A 121 4.07 -8.93 -12.80
C ASN A 121 2.92 -9.91 -13.04
N THR A 122 1.74 -9.61 -12.51
CA THR A 122 0.50 -10.34 -12.71
C THR A 122 -0.64 -9.36 -13.04
N ALA A 123 -1.80 -9.86 -13.43
CA ALA A 123 -2.97 -9.01 -13.65
C ALA A 123 -3.40 -8.25 -12.38
N ASP A 124 -3.12 -8.83 -11.21
CA ASP A 124 -3.43 -8.26 -9.89
C ASP A 124 -2.39 -7.24 -9.42
N SER A 125 -1.34 -6.97 -10.21
CA SER A 125 -0.23 -6.11 -9.81
C SER A 125 -0.43 -4.64 -10.13
N VAL A 126 -1.55 -4.27 -10.76
CA VAL A 126 -1.91 -2.87 -10.98
C VAL A 126 -2.45 -2.30 -9.67
N ALA A 127 -1.90 -1.17 -9.23
CA ALA A 127 -2.39 -0.46 -8.07
C ALA A 127 -3.64 0.35 -8.49
N GLU A 128 -4.80 -0.05 -8.00
CA GLU A 128 -6.08 0.57 -8.35
C GLU A 128 -6.62 1.44 -7.21
N GLN A 129 -7.33 2.49 -7.60
CA GLN A 129 -8.01 3.41 -6.68
C GLN A 129 -7.07 3.98 -5.60
N VAL A 130 -5.84 4.31 -5.99
CA VAL A 130 -4.81 4.82 -5.08
C VAL A 130 -5.13 6.28 -4.75
N THR A 131 -5.40 6.53 -3.48
CA THR A 131 -5.59 7.85 -2.89
C THR A 131 -4.39 8.22 -2.02
N ALA A 132 -4.17 9.51 -1.82
CA ALA A 132 -3.11 10.02 -0.97
C ALA A 132 -3.70 10.98 0.07
N MET A 133 -3.31 10.81 1.33
CA MET A 133 -3.53 11.77 2.41
C MET A 133 -2.18 12.28 2.88
N VAL A 134 -1.99 13.59 2.91
CA VAL A 134 -0.75 14.23 3.33
C VAL A 134 -0.97 14.92 4.67
N LYS A 135 -0.14 14.57 5.64
CA LYS A 135 -0.18 15.13 7.00
C LYS A 135 1.10 15.89 7.26
N PHE A 136 1.00 17.12 7.74
CA PHE A 136 2.16 17.97 7.99
C PHE A 136 2.42 18.12 9.49
N TYR A 137 3.69 18.07 9.85
CA TYR A 137 4.17 18.19 11.22
C TYR A 137 5.41 19.09 11.28
N ASP A 138 5.64 19.67 12.46
CA ASP A 138 6.89 20.37 12.77
C ASP A 138 8.04 19.38 13.08
N ALA A 139 9.23 19.93 13.32
CA ALA A 139 10.42 19.15 13.70
C ALA A 139 10.30 18.42 15.04
N ARG A 140 9.35 18.81 15.90
CA ARG A 140 9.07 18.20 17.22
C ARG A 140 7.96 17.14 17.14
N GLY A 141 7.31 16.99 15.99
CA GLY A 141 6.19 16.08 15.77
C GLY A 141 4.81 16.67 16.09
N GLU A 142 4.71 17.98 16.32
CA GLU A 142 3.44 18.68 16.45
C GLU A 142 2.74 18.73 15.09
N HIS A 143 1.46 18.37 15.07
CA HIS A 143 0.63 18.32 13.88
C HIS A 143 0.15 19.71 13.47
N PHE A 144 0.27 20.05 12.18
CA PHE A 144 -0.28 21.29 11.63
C PHE A 144 -1.68 21.09 11.07
N PHE A 145 -1.79 20.22 10.05
CA PHE A 145 -3.03 19.91 9.36
C PHE A 145 -2.86 18.66 8.47
N ASP A 146 -4.00 18.13 8.02
CA ASP A 146 -4.11 17.05 7.05
C ASP A 146 -4.80 17.56 5.78
N MET A 147 -4.42 17.03 4.62
CA MET A 147 -5.06 17.35 3.36
C MET A 147 -4.97 16.20 2.35
N GLU A 148 -5.93 16.15 1.43
CA GLU A 148 -5.87 15.22 0.31
C GLU A 148 -4.69 15.57 -0.61
N GLY A 149 -3.89 14.57 -0.96
CA GLY A 149 -2.77 14.71 -1.87
C GLY A 149 -3.27 14.78 -3.31
N ARG A 150 -2.78 15.76 -4.07
CA ARG A 150 -3.08 15.90 -5.48
C ARG A 150 -2.09 15.12 -6.34
N TRP A 151 -2.60 14.29 -7.23
CA TRP A 151 -1.78 13.66 -8.26
C TRP A 151 -1.54 14.61 -9.43
N SER A 152 -0.28 14.90 -9.75
CA SER A 152 0.07 15.99 -10.68
C SER A 152 -0.52 15.82 -12.09
N HIS A 153 -0.71 14.57 -12.52
CA HIS A 153 -1.24 14.18 -13.83
C HIS A 153 -2.78 14.22 -13.94
N THR A 154 -3.49 14.46 -12.84
CA THR A 154 -4.95 14.55 -12.86
C THR A 154 -5.41 15.90 -13.38
N THR A 155 -6.59 15.92 -14.01
CA THR A 155 -7.22 17.14 -14.52
C THR A 155 -7.34 18.17 -13.40
N GLN A 156 -6.82 19.37 -13.66
CA GLN A 156 -6.83 20.45 -12.69
C GLN A 156 -8.26 20.95 -12.45
N PRO A 157 -8.61 21.42 -11.23
CA PRO A 157 -9.96 21.90 -10.92
C PRO A 157 -10.56 22.88 -11.95
N PRO A 158 -9.83 23.88 -12.48
CA PRO A 158 -10.38 24.81 -13.48
C PRO A 158 -10.73 24.15 -14.84
N GLN A 159 -10.20 22.95 -15.11
CA GLN A 159 -10.42 22.20 -16.34
C GLN A 159 -11.54 21.15 -16.19
N ARG A 160 -12.13 21.02 -15.00
CA ARG A 160 -13.16 20.01 -14.73
C ARG A 160 -14.52 20.50 -15.22
N GLU A 161 -15.29 19.58 -15.76
CA GLU A 161 -16.70 19.82 -16.09
C GLU A 161 -17.49 20.19 -14.81
N PRO A 162 -18.39 21.19 -14.87
CA PRO A 162 -19.25 21.53 -13.74
C PRO A 162 -20.03 20.31 -13.24
N GLY A 163 -19.94 20.01 -11.94
CA GLY A 163 -20.62 18.86 -11.33
C GLY A 163 -19.90 17.52 -11.47
N ALA A 164 -18.68 17.49 -12.02
CA ALA A 164 -17.86 16.29 -12.02
C ALA A 164 -17.58 15.79 -10.59
N ASP A 165 -17.62 14.47 -10.41
CA ASP A 165 -17.38 13.84 -9.12
C ASP A 165 -15.93 14.05 -8.66
N LYS A 166 -15.77 14.73 -7.52
CA LYS A 166 -14.45 14.98 -6.91
C LYS A 166 -13.69 13.69 -6.61
N ALA A 167 -14.39 12.63 -6.19
CA ALA A 167 -13.76 11.36 -5.82
C ALA A 167 -13.03 10.70 -7.00
N ALA A 168 -13.51 10.92 -8.23
CA ALA A 168 -12.89 10.38 -9.44
C ALA A 168 -11.49 10.96 -9.72
N PHE A 169 -11.15 12.13 -9.15
CA PHE A 169 -9.86 12.79 -9.35
C PHE A 169 -8.86 12.54 -8.22
N LEU A 170 -9.34 12.10 -7.05
CA LEU A 170 -8.50 11.78 -5.90
C LEU A 170 -7.86 10.39 -5.99
N ALA A 171 -8.59 9.45 -6.60
CA ALA A 171 -8.16 8.08 -6.77
C ALA A 171 -7.59 7.86 -8.17
N VAL A 172 -6.37 7.34 -8.27
CA VAL A 172 -5.72 7.05 -9.56
C VAL A 172 -5.36 5.58 -9.70
N GLN A 173 -5.11 5.17 -10.94
CA GLN A 173 -4.40 3.92 -11.21
C GLN A 173 -2.89 4.21 -11.31
N CYS A 174 -2.08 3.36 -10.66
CA CYS A 174 -0.64 3.31 -10.85
C CYS A 174 -0.27 2.00 -11.58
N PRO A 175 -0.18 2.03 -12.93
CA PRO A 175 0.28 0.87 -13.68
C PRO A 175 1.72 0.48 -13.31
N ILE A 176 2.06 -0.79 -13.55
CA ILE A 176 3.40 -1.33 -13.30
C ILE A 176 4.45 -0.49 -14.07
N GLY A 177 5.49 -0.05 -13.37
CA GLY A 177 6.61 0.71 -13.93
C GLY A 177 6.32 2.18 -14.21
N ILE A 178 5.06 2.62 -14.18
CA ILE A 178 4.68 4.01 -14.45
C ILE A 178 4.84 4.86 -13.20
N VAL A 179 5.55 5.98 -13.36
CA VAL A 179 5.75 6.96 -12.28
C VAL A 179 4.51 7.86 -12.17
N ARG A 180 4.01 8.02 -10.95
CA ARG A 180 2.98 8.98 -10.60
C ARG A 180 3.55 9.98 -9.60
N THR A 181 3.22 11.25 -9.80
CA THR A 181 3.71 12.35 -8.96
C THR A 181 2.60 12.86 -8.06
N ILE A 182 2.92 13.11 -6.80
CA ILE A 182 2.08 13.82 -5.84
C ILE A 182 2.73 15.19 -5.59
N ASP A 183 1.94 16.24 -5.68
CA ASP A 183 2.34 17.58 -5.30
C ASP A 183 2.26 17.70 -3.77
N ILE A 184 3.36 18.10 -3.12
CA ILE A 184 3.44 18.18 -1.65
C ILE A 184 3.32 19.63 -1.19
N ALA A 185 4.28 20.46 -1.60
CA ALA A 185 4.37 21.84 -1.18
C ALA A 185 5.04 22.70 -2.24
N PHE A 186 4.80 24.01 -2.18
CA PHE A 186 5.50 25.00 -2.98
C PHE A 186 5.87 26.23 -2.16
N LYS A 187 6.87 26.96 -2.63
CA LYS A 187 7.32 28.22 -2.06
C LYS A 187 7.53 29.24 -3.17
N VAL A 188 6.96 30.42 -2.99
CA VAL A 188 7.18 31.53 -3.91
C VAL A 188 8.55 32.12 -3.60
N LYS A 189 9.55 31.84 -4.45
CA LYS A 189 10.97 32.13 -4.16
C LYS A 189 11.22 33.59 -3.80
N THR A 190 10.48 34.53 -4.38
CA THR A 190 10.66 35.97 -4.16
C THR A 190 10.01 36.50 -2.87
N ARG A 191 8.94 35.88 -2.39
CA ARG A 191 8.18 36.32 -1.21
C ARG A 191 8.50 35.51 0.04
N GLY A 192 9.02 34.29 -0.12
CA GLY A 192 9.34 33.39 0.99
C GLY A 192 8.15 32.64 1.59
N ALA A 193 6.92 32.92 1.15
CA ALA A 193 5.74 32.20 1.63
C ALA A 193 5.71 30.76 1.07
N CYS A 194 5.46 29.79 1.94
CA CYS A 194 5.40 28.36 1.62
C CYS A 194 4.02 27.81 1.98
N TYR A 195 3.46 27.00 1.09
CA TYR A 195 2.15 26.39 1.26
C TYR A 195 2.18 24.93 0.81
N ALA A 196 1.40 24.08 1.47
CA ALA A 196 1.06 22.77 0.92
C ALA A 196 0.14 22.93 -0.31
N PHE A 197 0.19 22.00 -1.25
CA PHE A 197 -0.50 22.14 -2.54
C PHE A 197 -1.46 20.98 -2.83
N ASN A 198 -2.73 21.30 -3.06
CA ASN A 198 -3.71 20.34 -3.56
C ASN A 198 -4.73 21.00 -4.51
N ASP A 199 -5.83 20.31 -4.78
CA ASP A 199 -6.91 20.82 -5.62
C ASP A 199 -7.61 22.07 -5.04
N GLU A 200 -7.69 22.21 -3.71
CA GLU A 200 -8.35 23.38 -3.11
C GLU A 200 -7.53 24.66 -3.29
N SER A 201 -6.20 24.53 -3.46
CA SER A 201 -5.29 25.64 -3.75
C SER A 201 -5.71 26.41 -5.02
N TYR A 202 -6.36 25.77 -5.99
CA TYR A 202 -6.83 26.44 -7.22
C TYR A 202 -7.90 27.52 -7.02
N ASN A 203 -8.52 27.59 -5.84
CA ASN A 203 -9.52 28.61 -5.51
C ASN A 203 -8.90 29.91 -4.95
N PHE A 204 -7.58 29.99 -4.85
CA PHE A 204 -6.86 31.10 -4.24
C PHE A 204 -5.88 31.74 -5.22
N ASP A 205 -5.67 33.04 -5.08
CA ASP A 205 -4.71 33.77 -5.89
C ASP A 205 -3.31 33.18 -5.74
N ASN A 206 -2.67 32.91 -6.89
CA ASN A 206 -1.37 32.25 -6.97
C ASN A 206 -1.27 30.91 -6.23
N TYR A 207 -2.42 30.26 -6.01
CA TYR A 207 -2.56 29.00 -5.28
C TYR A 207 -2.25 29.05 -3.78
N GLU A 208 -2.18 30.25 -3.21
CA GLU A 208 -1.79 30.47 -1.82
C GLU A 208 -2.99 30.32 -0.89
N ASN A 209 -3.37 29.07 -0.60
CA ASN A 209 -4.42 28.79 0.37
C ASN A 209 -3.90 29.03 1.80
N PRO A 210 -4.43 30.01 2.55
CA PRO A 210 -3.96 30.32 3.90
C PRO A 210 -4.13 29.16 4.90
N ALA A 211 -5.09 28.26 4.66
CA ALA A 211 -5.29 27.08 5.49
C ALA A 211 -4.14 26.07 5.39
N PHE A 212 -3.34 26.16 4.32
CA PHE A 212 -2.21 25.28 4.03
C PHE A 212 -0.86 25.98 4.16
N ALA A 213 -0.81 27.13 4.84
CA ALA A 213 0.44 27.84 5.10
C ALA A 213 1.38 27.00 5.97
N LEU A 214 2.64 26.91 5.57
CA LEU A 214 3.67 26.15 6.27
C LEU A 214 4.69 27.10 6.93
N PRO A 215 5.05 26.87 8.20
CA PRO A 215 6.01 27.71 8.90
C PRO A 215 7.42 27.50 8.37
N THR A 216 8.33 28.42 8.72
CA THR A 216 9.76 28.29 8.42
C THR A 216 10.40 27.19 9.27
N GLY A 217 11.46 26.58 8.75
CA GLY A 217 12.22 25.50 9.38
C GLY A 217 11.96 24.12 8.77
N THR A 218 12.30 23.08 9.51
CA THR A 218 12.16 21.69 9.07
C THR A 218 10.73 21.20 9.24
N ILE A 219 10.17 20.70 8.14
CA ILE A 219 8.79 20.21 8.06
C ILE A 219 8.82 18.73 7.71
N LEU A 220 8.00 17.94 8.39
CA LEU A 220 7.74 16.55 8.08
C LEU A 220 6.37 16.44 7.38
N ALA A 221 6.37 15.96 6.14
CA ALA A 221 5.19 15.52 5.42
C ALA A 221 5.09 13.98 5.50
N VAL A 222 3.99 13.46 6.03
CA VAL A 222 3.66 12.03 6.04
C VAL A 222 2.57 11.79 5.00
N VAL A 223 2.92 11.05 3.95
CA VAL A 223 1.99 10.70 2.86
C VAL A 223 1.48 9.27 3.10
N GLU A 224 0.20 9.14 3.39
CA GLU A 224 -0.50 7.88 3.55
C GLU A 224 -1.21 7.52 2.25
N LEU A 225 -0.80 6.41 1.64
CA LEU A 225 -1.30 5.89 0.38
C LEU A 225 -2.22 4.70 0.65
N SER A 226 -3.42 4.74 0.09
CA SER A 226 -4.42 3.68 0.25
C SER A 226 -5.09 3.37 -1.07
N GLY A 227 -5.22 2.08 -1.39
CA GLY A 227 -5.90 1.60 -2.60
C GLY A 227 -6.20 0.11 -2.52
N VAL A 228 -6.64 -0.47 -3.64
CA VAL A 228 -6.92 -1.91 -3.72
C VAL A 228 -5.61 -2.69 -3.55
N ARG A 229 -5.49 -3.40 -2.42
CA ARG A 229 -4.26 -4.16 -2.04
C ARG A 229 -3.01 -3.29 -2.02
N VAL A 230 -3.18 -1.99 -1.74
CA VAL A 230 -2.09 -1.04 -1.54
C VAL A 230 -2.29 -0.39 -0.20
N LYS A 231 -1.29 -0.50 0.65
CA LYS A 231 -1.13 0.38 1.80
C LYS A 231 0.32 0.77 1.93
N ALA A 232 0.59 2.07 1.84
CA ALA A 232 1.93 2.57 2.03
C ALA A 232 1.98 3.87 2.81
N ARG A 233 3.10 4.09 3.49
CA ARG A 233 3.37 5.32 4.22
C ARG A 233 4.76 5.83 3.86
N VAL A 234 4.80 7.04 3.33
CA VAL A 234 6.05 7.74 3.02
C VAL A 234 6.23 8.88 4.02
N ARG A 235 7.41 8.98 4.61
CA ARG A 235 7.83 10.11 5.43
C ARG A 235 8.83 10.93 4.64
N LEU A 236 8.54 12.21 4.50
CA LEU A 236 9.35 13.17 3.75
C LEU A 236 9.65 14.36 4.62
N GLN A 237 10.92 14.62 4.89
CA GLN A 237 11.40 15.80 5.58
C GLN A 237 12.03 16.76 4.57
N PHE A 238 11.63 18.02 4.65
CA PHE A 238 12.20 19.10 3.85
C PHE A 238 12.39 20.36 4.71
N ASP A 239 13.31 21.20 4.29
CA ASP A 239 13.58 22.50 4.91
C ASP A 239 12.86 23.61 4.15
N ASN A 240 12.17 24.47 4.89
CA ASN A 240 11.58 25.71 4.42
C ASN A 240 12.41 26.89 4.98
N PRO A 241 13.38 27.42 4.22
CA PRO A 241 14.24 28.48 4.74
C PRO A 241 13.45 29.76 5.03
N ASP A 242 13.95 30.56 5.98
CA ASP A 242 13.36 31.86 6.25
C ASP A 242 13.56 32.81 5.06
N GLY A 243 12.51 33.58 4.74
CA GLY A 243 12.50 34.51 3.61
C GLY A 243 12.62 33.87 2.22
N PRO A 244 13.13 34.62 1.23
CA PRO A 244 13.35 34.14 -0.14
C PRO A 244 14.31 32.94 -0.20
N GLY A 245 14.01 31.97 -1.06
CA GLY A 245 14.85 30.78 -1.21
C GLY A 245 14.11 29.57 -1.76
N GLU A 246 14.80 28.44 -1.77
CA GLU A 246 14.31 27.16 -2.29
C GLU A 246 14.04 26.18 -1.16
N LEU A 247 12.99 25.38 -1.32
CA LEU A 247 12.73 24.23 -0.46
C LEU A 247 13.81 23.18 -0.73
N THR A 248 14.32 22.55 0.32
CA THR A 248 15.36 21.52 0.20
C THR A 248 14.90 20.21 0.82
N VAL A 249 14.94 19.11 0.07
CA VAL A 249 14.65 17.78 0.61
C VAL A 249 15.80 17.37 1.53
N LEU A 250 15.48 16.97 2.77
CA LEU A 250 16.46 16.55 3.77
C LEU A 250 16.55 15.02 3.88
N LYS A 251 15.40 14.36 4.05
CA LYS A 251 15.31 12.90 4.25
C LYS A 251 13.98 12.39 3.73
N TYR A 252 13.97 11.18 3.19
CA TYR A 252 12.72 10.46 2.93
C TYR A 252 12.88 8.96 3.17
N GLU A 253 11.79 8.30 3.57
CA GLU A 253 11.72 6.85 3.74
C GLU A 253 10.29 6.34 3.52
N ILE A 254 10.16 5.08 3.12
CA ILE A 254 8.89 4.36 3.00
C ILE A 254 8.85 3.27 4.06
N GLU A 255 7.89 3.35 4.99
CA GLU A 255 7.88 2.49 6.19
C GLU A 255 7.00 1.25 6.02
N ASP A 256 5.90 1.39 5.30
CA ASP A 256 4.94 0.31 5.08
C ASP A 256 4.75 0.14 3.57
N THR A 257 4.91 -1.09 3.07
CA THR A 257 4.42 -1.49 1.74
C THR A 257 3.72 -2.83 1.88
N PHE A 258 2.41 -2.84 1.66
CA PHE A 258 1.57 -4.03 1.56
C PHE A 258 1.08 -4.21 0.13
#